data_AF-A0A2K6LIT8-F1
#
_entry.id   AF-A0A2K6LIT8-F1
#
_cell.length_a   1.000
_cell.length_b   1.000
_cell.length_c   1.000
_cell.angle_alpha   90.00
_cell.angle_beta   90.00
_cell.angle_gamma   90.00
#
_symmetry.space_group_name_H-M   'P 1'
#
loop_
_entity.id
_entity.type
_entity.pdbx_description
1 polymer ?
#
loop_
_entity_poly.entity_id
_entity_poly.type
_entity_poly.pdbx_seq_one_letter_code
_entity_poly.pdbx_strand_id
1 'polypeptide(L)' 'MAGVLKKTTGLVGLAVCSTPHERLRILYTKILDVLEEIPKNAAYRKYTEQITNEKLAMVKAVSS' A
#
# COMPACT_ATOMS: atom_id res chain seq x y z
N MET A 1 -9.63 9.04 14.80
CA MET A 1 -11.06 8.64 14.94
C MET A 1 -11.20 7.16 14.58
N ALA A 2 -11.66 6.30 15.49
CA ALA A 2 -11.94 4.90 15.16
C ALA A 2 -13.20 4.83 14.29
N GLY A 3 -13.04 5.09 13.00
CA GLY A 3 -14.10 5.08 12.00
C GLY A 3 -14.75 3.71 11.90
N VAL A 4 -16.04 3.71 11.58
CA VAL A 4 -16.92 2.55 11.36
C VAL A 4 -16.14 1.35 10.82
N LEU A 5 -16.04 0.30 11.64
CA LEU A 5 -15.47 -0.97 11.21
C LEU A 5 -16.40 -1.63 10.19
N LYS A 6 -15.87 -1.89 9.00
CA LYS A 6 -16.60 -2.55 7.92
C LYS A 6 -16.96 -3.98 8.33
N LYS A 7 -18.23 -4.38 8.18
CA LYS A 7 -18.72 -5.72 8.55
C LYS A 7 -18.44 -6.79 7.48
N THR A 8 -18.63 -6.48 6.20
CA THR A 8 -18.40 -7.40 5.08
C THR A 8 -17.84 -6.65 3.88
N THR A 9 -17.06 -7.33 3.03
CA THR A 9 -16.53 -6.75 1.77
C THR A 9 -17.54 -6.72 0.63
N GLY A 10 -18.59 -7.54 0.69
CA GLY A 10 -19.52 -7.77 -0.41
C GLY A 10 -18.95 -8.67 -1.51
N LEU A 11 -17.75 -9.22 -1.32
CA LEU A 11 -17.03 -10.04 -2.29
C LEU A 11 -16.73 -11.41 -1.68
N VAL A 12 -17.05 -12.49 -2.39
CA VAL A 12 -16.77 -13.85 -1.94
C VAL A 12 -15.25 -14.07 -1.86
N GLY A 13 -14.79 -14.69 -0.77
CA GLY A 13 -13.37 -15.02 -0.57
C GLY A 13 -12.46 -13.85 -0.15
N LEU A 14 -12.96 -12.61 -0.10
CA LEU A 14 -12.17 -11.45 0.35
C LEU A 14 -12.55 -11.03 1.77
N ALA A 15 -11.72 -11.41 2.75
CA ALA A 15 -11.92 -11.06 4.14
C ALA A 15 -11.71 -9.55 4.41
N VAL A 16 -12.43 -9.01 5.41
CA VAL A 16 -12.22 -7.63 5.88
C VAL A 16 -10.91 -7.55 6.66
N CYS A 17 -10.07 -6.57 6.34
CA CYS A 17 -8.86 -6.27 7.10
C CYS A 17 -9.17 -5.31 8.26
N SER A 18 -8.68 -5.63 9.47
CA SER A 18 -8.87 -4.83 10.68
C SER A 18 -7.97 -3.58 10.74
N THR A 19 -6.73 -3.67 10.25
CA THR A 19 -5.75 -2.57 10.23
C THR A 19 -5.26 -2.25 8.82
N PRO A 20 -6.14 -1.74 7.92
CA PRO A 20 -5.81 -1.58 6.51
C PRO A 20 -4.65 -0.60 6.26
N HIS A 21 -4.58 0.52 6.98
CA HIS A 21 -3.51 1.51 6.79
C HIS A 21 -2.13 0.97 7.18
N GLU A 22 -2.03 0.27 8.30
CA GLU A 22 -0.78 -0.34 8.76
C GLU A 22 -0.33 -1.43 7.78
N ARG A 23 -1.25 -2.31 7.36
CA ARG A 23 -0.96 -3.36 6.40
C ARG A 23 -0.50 -2.79 5.05
N LEU A 24 -1.14 -1.74 4.56
CA LEU A 24 -0.75 -1.05 3.32
C LEU A 24 0.63 -0.41 3.42
N ARG A 25 0.95 0.24 4.55
CA ARG A 25 2.30 0.79 4.78
C ARG A 25 3.37 -0.30 4.69
N ILE A 26 3.17 -1.43 5.38
CA ILE A 26 4.10 -2.56 5.37
C ILE A 26 4.27 -3.12 3.95
N LEU A 27 3.18 -3.23 3.18
CA LEU A 27 3.25 -3.75 1.81
C LEU A 27 4.00 -2.80 0.89
N TYR A 28 3.74 -1.50 0.96
CA TYR A 28 4.42 -0.53 0.12
C TYR A 28 5.91 -0.37 0.47
N THR A 29 6.28 -0.45 1.75
CA THR A 29 7.71 -0.47 2.11
C THR A 29 8.40 -1.70 1.57
N LYS A 30 7.80 -2.89 1.72
CA LYS A 30 8.35 -4.13 1.16
C LYS A 30 8.51 -4.10 -0.36
N ILE A 31 7.57 -3.47 -1.07
CA ILE A 31 7.68 -3.29 -2.52
C ILE A 31 8.88 -2.40 -2.84
N LEU A 32 9.07 -1.29 -2.13
CA LEU A 32 10.24 -0.42 -2.32
C LEU A 32 11.54 -1.16 -2.02
N ASP A 33 11.60 -1.95 -0.93
CA ASP A 33 12.78 -2.74 -0.57
C ASP A 33 13.17 -3.71 -1.70
N VAL A 34 12.21 -4.42 -2.30
CA VAL A 34 12.48 -5.33 -3.43
C VAL A 34 12.85 -4.57 -4.70
N LEU A 35 12.29 -3.38 -4.92
CA LEU A 35 12.66 -2.53 -6.06
C LEU A 35 14.10 -2.03 -5.97
N GLU A 36 14.69 -1.97 -4.78
CA GLU A 36 16.10 -1.57 -4.61
C GLU A 36 17.07 -2.53 -5.30
N GLU A 37 16.73 -3.82 -5.37
CA GLU A 37 17.52 -4.88 -6.03
C GLU A 37 17.51 -4.75 -7.57
N ILE A 38 16.51 -4.06 -8.14
CA ILE A 38 16.38 -3.87 -9.59
C ILE A 38 17.25 -2.70 -10.04
N PRO A 39 18.00 -2.75 -11.16
CA PRO A 39 18.77 -1.61 -11.65
C PRO A 39 17.95 -0.32 -11.82
N LYS A 40 18.49 0.83 -11.41
CA LYS A 40 17.83 2.16 -11.47
C LYS A 40 17.45 2.61 -12.89
N ASN A 41 18.12 2.07 -13.90
CA ASN A 41 17.85 2.36 -15.31
C ASN A 41 16.66 1.56 -15.87
N ALA A 42 16.15 0.56 -15.14
CA ALA A 42 14.98 -0.20 -15.57
C ALA A 42 13.72 0.69 -15.54
N ALA A 43 13.04 0.79 -16.69
CA ALA A 43 11.81 1.55 -16.80
C ALA A 43 10.75 1.08 -15.80
N TYR A 44 10.69 -0.24 -15.54
CA TYR A 44 9.80 -0.83 -14.54
C TYR A 44 10.04 -0.23 -13.15
N ARG A 45 11.29 -0.18 -12.68
CA ARG A 45 11.64 0.37 -11.37
C ARG A 45 11.21 1.83 -11.25
N LYS A 46 11.53 2.65 -12.24
CA LYS A 46 11.18 4.08 -12.24
C LYS A 46 9.68 4.34 -12.08
N TYR A 47 8.84 3.66 -12.85
CA TYR A 47 7.39 3.87 -12.79
C TYR A 47 6.75 3.23 -11.54
N THR A 48 7.25 2.07 -11.12
CA THR A 48 6.72 1.40 -9.92
C THR A 48 7.09 2.12 -8.63
N GLU A 49 8.30 2.66 -8.52
CA GLU A 49 8.70 3.54 -7.41
C GLU A 49 7.81 4.77 -7.35
N GLN A 50 7.54 5.43 -8.48
CA GLN A 50 6.66 6.60 -8.53
C GLN A 50 5.25 6.26 -8.00
N ILE A 51 4.60 5.24 -8.57
CA ILE A 51 3.24 4.85 -8.18
C ILE A 51 3.18 4.43 -6.70
N THR A 52 4.20 3.70 -6.23
CA THR A 52 4.25 3.20 -4.85
C THR A 52 4.43 4.35 -3.86
N ASN A 53 5.29 5.32 -4.16
CA ASN A 53 5.50 6.50 -3.34
C ASN A 53 4.26 7.40 -3.28
N GLU A 54 3.59 7.63 -4.41
CA GLU A 54 2.32 8.38 -4.47
C GLU A 54 1.24 7.73 -3.60
N LYS A 55 1.05 6.40 -3.73
CA LYS A 55 0.07 5.66 -2.92
C LYS A 55 0.42 5.65 -1.43
N LEU A 56 1.70 5.49 -1.09
CA LEU A 56 2.15 5.54 0.30
C LEU A 56 1.92 6.92 0.92
N ALA A 57 2.16 7.99 0.18
CA ALA A 57 1.89 9.36 0.61
C ALA A 57 0.39 9.57 0.87
N MET A 58 -0.48 9.10 -0.03
CA MET A 58 -1.93 9.16 0.18
C MET A 58 -2.39 8.41 1.44
N VAL A 59 -1.86 7.20 1.67
CA VAL A 59 -2.18 6.40 2.87
C VAL A 59 -1.74 7.11 4.15
N LYS A 60 -0.60 7.80 4.13
CA LYS A 60 -0.12 8.60 5.26
C LYS A 60 -0.99 9.84 5.50
N ALA A 61 -1.38 10.55 4.44
CA ALA A 61 -2.17 11.77 4.53
C ALA A 61 -3.59 11.55 5.11
N VAL A 62 -4.23 10.41 4.81
CA VAL A 62 -5.60 10.12 5.27
C VAL A 62 -5.64 9.55 6.69
N SER A 63 -4.50 9.09 7.21
CA SER A 63 -4.43 8.40 8.51
C SER A 63 -4.20 9.29 9.74
N SER A 64 -4.33 10.61 9.60
CA SER A 64 -4.30 11.59 10.69
C SER A 64 -5.64 11.71 11.41
#